data_AF-A0A8S9DTD0-F1
#
_entry.id   AF-A0A8S9DTD0-F1
#
_cell.length_a   1.000
_cell.length_b   1.000
_cell.length_c   1.000
_cell.angle_alpha   90.00
_cell.angle_beta   90.00
_cell.angle_gamma   90.00
#
_symmetry.space_group_name_H-M   'P 1'
#
loop_
_entity.id
_entity.type
_entity.pdbx_description
1 polymer ?
#
loop_
_entity_poly.entity_id
_entity_poly.type
_entity_poly.pdbx_seq_one_letter_code
_entity_poly.pdbx_strand_id
1 'polypeptide(L)'
;MRATLTEDSAKIFSEPNEQTISVATLHKGDEFELGKIHKKKKSVWVEVILSPGLTGYISGDTKIFAIKEVQLLNNSVDMFDAPAEDANIVKTYSKKAIFTAVGIEKEEGKGWVRVRDDAGAEGYIRGDAKIRIYQPATKASGKKLMITGGIFIGMGVVIYIFSMFQAQAARDSSLIMVALVGLGLMQLIQGFLQYRRMSKTENNPK
;
A
#
# COMPACT_ATOMS: atom_id res chain seq x y z
N MET A 1 -5.24 8.55 3.10
CA MET A 1 -3.97 7.80 3.25
C MET A 1 -3.24 8.40 4.44
N ARG A 2 -2.70 7.62 5.39
CA ARG A 2 -2.08 8.18 6.60
C ARG A 2 -0.59 8.49 6.38
N ALA A 3 -0.11 9.54 7.02
CA ALA A 3 1.28 9.97 6.96
C ALA A 3 1.72 10.54 8.32
N THR A 4 3.03 10.66 8.49
CA THR A 4 3.68 11.36 9.59
C THR A 4 4.58 12.46 9.03
N LEU A 5 4.80 13.52 9.80
CA LEU A 5 5.82 14.51 9.46
C LEU A 5 7.22 13.97 9.76
N THR A 6 8.14 14.15 8.81
CA THR A 6 9.56 13.77 8.98
C THR A 6 10.42 14.96 9.42
N GLU A 7 9.99 16.18 9.12
CA GLU A 7 10.64 17.43 9.49
C GLU A 7 10.27 17.85 10.92
N ASP A 8 11.06 18.74 11.52
CA ASP A 8 10.85 19.17 12.92
C ASP A 8 9.50 19.85 13.11
N SER A 9 9.11 20.72 12.17
CA SER A 9 7.79 21.33 12.16
C SER A 9 7.35 21.75 10.76
N ALA A 10 6.04 21.74 10.51
CA ALA A 10 5.44 22.20 9.27
C ALA A 10 4.15 22.99 9.56
N LYS A 11 3.99 24.13 8.90
CA LYS A 11 2.77 24.95 9.03
C LYS A 11 1.65 24.39 8.16
N ILE A 12 0.44 24.42 8.70
CA ILE A 12 -0.79 24.09 7.99
C ILE A 12 -1.55 25.38 7.72
N PHE A 13 -1.89 25.61 6.45
CA PHE A 13 -2.61 26.80 5.99
C PHE A 13 -4.09 26.50 5.79
N SER A 14 -4.94 27.52 5.97
CA SER A 14 -6.40 27.40 5.71
C SER A 14 -6.73 27.22 4.22
N GLU A 15 -5.86 27.71 3.34
CA GLU A 15 -5.99 27.60 1.88
C GLU A 15 -4.67 27.16 1.25
N PRO A 16 -4.67 26.67 0.00
CA PRO A 16 -3.44 26.35 -0.74
C PRO A 16 -2.71 27.63 -1.21
N ASN A 17 -2.24 28.43 -0.24
CA ASN A 17 -1.48 29.66 -0.40
C ASN A 17 -0.72 30.02 0.89
N GLU A 18 0.58 30.31 0.78
CA GLU A 18 1.46 30.68 1.90
C GLU A 18 1.10 32.01 2.57
N GLN A 19 0.34 32.86 1.87
CA GLN A 19 -0.11 34.16 2.39
C GLN A 19 -1.34 34.07 3.31
N THR A 20 -1.90 32.87 3.48
CA THR A 20 -3.07 32.67 4.34
C THR A 20 -2.68 32.34 5.77
N ILE A 21 -3.66 32.43 6.67
CA ILE A 21 -3.45 32.21 8.10
C ILE A 21 -3.06 30.75 8.32
N SER A 22 -2.00 30.54 9.10
CA SER A 22 -1.64 29.21 9.59
C SER A 22 -2.70 28.78 10.61
N VAL A 23 -3.42 27.70 10.30
CA VAL A 23 -4.47 27.14 11.18
C VAL A 23 -3.92 26.20 12.24
N ALA A 24 -2.76 25.58 11.97
CA ALA A 24 -2.08 24.69 12.89
C ALA A 24 -0.59 24.56 12.53
N THR A 25 0.18 23.91 13.41
CA THR A 25 1.56 23.49 13.17
C THR A 25 1.67 22.01 13.50
N LEU A 26 2.17 21.22 12.56
CA LEU A 26 2.57 19.83 12.75
C LEU A 26 4.00 19.78 13.29
N HIS A 27 4.28 18.81 14.13
CA HIS A 27 5.61 18.47 14.64
C HIS A 27 6.06 17.11 14.12
N LYS A 28 7.38 16.85 14.18
CA LYS A 28 7.95 15.55 13.82
C LYS A 28 7.22 14.42 14.55
N GLY A 29 6.78 13.42 13.80
CA GLY A 29 6.06 12.26 14.35
C GLY A 29 4.54 12.43 14.45
N ASP A 30 3.99 13.63 14.24
CA ASP A 30 2.54 13.83 14.22
C ASP A 30 1.92 13.05 13.05
N GLU A 31 0.91 12.23 13.36
CA GLU A 31 0.17 11.45 12.37
C GLU A 31 -1.05 12.22 11.86
N PHE A 32 -1.22 12.26 10.53
CA PHE A 32 -2.33 12.93 9.86
C PHE A 32 -2.76 12.19 8.60
N GLU A 33 -3.94 12.54 8.09
CA GLU A 33 -4.43 11.99 6.82
C GLU A 33 -4.15 12.93 5.66
N LEU A 34 -3.68 12.35 4.56
CA LEU A 34 -3.51 13.03 3.28
C LEU A 34 -4.82 12.95 2.48
N GLY A 35 -5.28 14.13 2.04
CA GLY A 35 -6.39 14.35 1.14
C GLY A 35 -5.94 14.59 -0.30
N LYS A 36 -6.60 15.54 -0.99
CA LYS A 36 -6.35 15.84 -2.39
C LYS A 36 -5.08 16.68 -2.60
N ILE A 37 -4.49 16.52 -3.78
CA ILE A 37 -3.36 17.34 -4.23
C ILE A 37 -3.91 18.47 -5.11
N HIS A 38 -3.55 19.71 -4.78
CA HIS A 38 -3.92 20.92 -5.49
C HIS A 38 -2.68 21.53 -6.16
N LYS A 39 -2.80 21.90 -7.43
CA LYS A 39 -1.73 22.62 -8.15
C LYS A 39 -2.20 24.03 -8.47
N LYS A 40 -1.50 25.04 -7.95
CA LYS A 40 -1.87 26.45 -8.11
C LYS A 40 -0.63 27.29 -8.42
N LYS A 41 -0.64 27.99 -9.56
CA LYS A 41 0.41 28.96 -9.97
C LYS A 41 1.85 28.46 -9.77
N LYS A 42 2.12 27.20 -10.13
CA LYS A 42 3.41 26.47 -10.01
C LYS A 42 3.73 25.85 -8.65
N SER A 43 2.94 26.09 -7.61
CA SER A 43 3.08 25.40 -6.32
C SER A 43 2.16 24.18 -6.23
N VAL A 44 2.64 23.14 -5.57
CA VAL A 44 1.86 21.94 -5.22
C VAL A 44 1.48 22.05 -3.75
N TRP A 45 0.22 21.74 -3.46
CA TRP A 45 -0.35 21.79 -2.13
C TRP A 45 -1.03 20.46 -1.85
N VAL A 46 -0.88 19.97 -0.62
CA VAL A 46 -1.51 18.72 -0.20
C VAL A 46 -2.48 19.05 0.91
N GLU A 47 -3.75 18.68 0.71
CA GLU A 47 -4.77 18.73 1.74
C GLU A 47 -4.40 17.73 2.85
N VAL A 48 -4.45 18.18 4.09
CA VAL A 48 -4.22 17.37 5.29
C VAL A 48 -5.43 17.44 6.19
N ILE A 49 -5.80 16.31 6.77
CA ILE A 49 -6.89 16.18 7.73
C ILE A 49 -6.26 15.75 9.05
N LEU A 50 -6.28 16.65 10.02
CA LEU A 50 -5.83 16.43 11.39
C LEU A 50 -6.97 15.82 12.20
N SER A 51 -6.67 15.06 13.26
CA SER A 51 -7.67 14.79 14.31
C SER A 51 -7.81 16.03 15.19
N PRO A 52 -9.02 16.58 15.46
CA PRO A 52 -10.36 15.97 15.41
C PRO A 52 -11.22 16.29 14.15
N GLY A 53 -10.62 16.33 12.97
CA GLY A 53 -11.29 16.59 11.68
C GLY A 53 -10.97 17.95 11.07
N LEU A 54 -9.94 18.65 11.56
CA LEU A 54 -9.50 19.93 11.00
C LEU A 54 -8.79 19.71 9.68
N THR A 55 -9.32 20.27 8.60
CA THR A 55 -8.69 20.25 7.27
C THR A 55 -7.85 21.49 7.05
N GLY A 56 -6.66 21.31 6.47
CA GLY A 56 -5.84 22.41 5.99
C GLY A 56 -4.90 21.96 4.86
N TYR A 57 -3.91 22.78 4.54
CA TYR A 57 -3.02 22.55 3.41
C TYR A 57 -1.56 22.70 3.83
N ILE A 58 -0.72 21.76 3.40
CA ILE A 58 0.74 21.84 3.52
C ILE A 58 1.37 22.02 2.13
N SER A 59 2.57 22.59 2.10
CA SER A 59 3.37 22.65 0.88
C SER A 59 3.73 21.25 0.39
N GLY A 60 3.68 21.01 -0.91
CA GLY A 60 4.12 19.77 -1.54
C GLY A 60 5.61 19.49 -1.39
N ASP A 61 6.40 20.48 -0.97
CA ASP A 61 7.83 20.33 -0.69
C ASP A 61 8.11 19.78 0.73
N THR A 62 7.08 19.71 1.58
CA THR A 62 7.17 19.20 2.96
C THR A 62 7.51 17.69 2.95
N LYS A 63 8.58 17.29 3.63
CA LYS A 63 8.94 15.87 3.73
C LYS A 63 8.05 15.14 4.72
N ILE A 64 7.26 14.23 4.18
CA ILE A 64 6.38 13.34 4.93
C ILE A 64 6.80 11.89 4.75
N PHE A 65 6.46 11.04 5.71
CA PHE A 65 6.58 9.60 5.57
C PHE A 65 5.19 8.96 5.54
N ALA A 66 4.94 8.14 4.52
CA ALA A 66 3.67 7.48 4.33
C ALA A 66 3.54 6.26 5.24
N ILE A 67 2.57 6.27 6.17
CA ILE A 67 2.30 5.15 7.06
C ILE A 67 1.68 4.02 6.24
N LYS A 68 2.36 2.87 6.22
CA LYS A 68 1.95 1.69 5.43
C LYS A 68 2.21 0.41 6.18
N GLU A 69 1.33 -0.56 6.00
CA GLU A 69 1.62 -1.94 6.36
C GLU A 69 2.69 -2.50 5.43
N VAL A 70 3.69 -3.15 6.01
CA VAL A 70 4.79 -3.76 5.31
C VAL A 70 4.96 -5.20 5.77
N GLN A 71 5.48 -6.03 4.87
CA GLN A 71 5.77 -7.42 5.11
C GLN A 71 7.28 -7.68 5.03
N LEU A 72 7.80 -8.37 6.04
CA LEU A 72 9.20 -8.74 6.12
C LEU A 72 9.56 -9.86 5.13
N LEU A 73 10.66 -9.68 4.40
CA LEU A 73 11.21 -10.68 3.48
C LEU A 73 12.42 -11.42 4.04
N ASN A 74 13.15 -10.80 4.97
CA ASN A 74 14.24 -11.42 5.72
C ASN A 74 13.71 -12.59 6.57
N ASN A 75 14.59 -13.55 6.88
CA ASN A 75 14.21 -14.71 7.69
C ASN A 75 13.91 -14.33 9.14
N SER A 76 14.72 -13.43 9.68
CA SER A 76 14.61 -12.88 11.04
C SER A 76 15.06 -11.43 11.01
N VAL A 77 14.35 -10.55 11.73
CA VAL A 77 14.77 -9.16 11.97
C VAL A 77 14.38 -8.76 13.39
N ASP A 78 15.32 -8.16 14.09
CA ASP A 78 15.12 -7.65 15.44
C ASP A 78 14.57 -6.23 15.42
N MET A 79 13.66 -5.98 16.36
CA MET A 79 13.10 -4.68 16.68
C MET A 79 13.72 -4.19 17.96
N PHE A 80 14.23 -2.96 17.92
CA PHE A 80 14.96 -2.30 18.99
C PHE A 80 14.09 -1.23 19.67
N ASP A 81 14.38 -0.91 20.93
CA ASP A 81 13.69 0.15 21.69
C ASP A 81 14.13 1.56 21.26
N ALA A 82 15.36 1.70 20.75
CA ALA A 82 15.93 2.94 20.24
C ALA A 82 16.61 2.73 18.87
N PRO A 83 16.76 3.79 18.05
CA PRO A 83 17.51 3.73 16.79
C PRO A 83 19.03 3.75 17.05
N ALA A 84 19.55 2.79 17.81
CA ALA A 84 20.97 2.71 18.16
C ALA A 84 21.49 1.27 18.02
N GLU A 85 22.79 1.13 17.72
CA GLU A 85 23.42 -0.19 17.52
C GLU A 85 23.49 -1.04 18.79
N ASP A 86 23.51 -0.40 19.96
CA ASP A 86 23.56 -1.01 21.30
C ASP A 86 22.19 -1.04 22.01
N ALA A 87 21.12 -0.68 21.29
CA ALA A 87 19.76 -0.70 21.80
C ALA A 87 19.28 -2.11 22.19
N ASN A 88 18.30 -2.19 23.09
CA ASN A 88 17.78 -3.49 23.53
C ASN A 88 16.80 -4.04 22.49
N ILE A 89 16.87 -5.34 22.26
CA ILE A 89 15.90 -6.04 21.40
C ILE A 89 14.58 -6.18 22.16
N VAL A 90 13.55 -5.53 21.66
CA VAL A 90 12.18 -5.61 22.17
C VAL A 90 11.47 -6.86 21.65
N LYS A 91 11.69 -7.17 20.36
CA LYS A 91 10.99 -8.27 19.68
C LYS A 91 11.76 -8.73 18.45
N THR A 92 11.66 -10.02 18.13
CA THR A 92 12.21 -10.57 16.88
C THR A 92 11.08 -11.00 15.95
N TYR A 93 11.09 -10.47 14.73
CA TYR A 93 10.13 -10.80 13.69
C TYR A 93 10.63 -11.93 12.80
N SER A 94 9.79 -12.93 12.56
CA SER A 94 10.04 -13.96 11.55
C SER A 94 9.67 -13.49 10.14
N LYS A 95 10.18 -14.21 9.13
CA LYS A 95 9.77 -14.03 7.73
C LYS A 95 8.25 -13.93 7.57
N LYS A 96 7.81 -13.06 6.67
CA LYS A 96 6.39 -12.76 6.38
C LYS A 96 5.62 -12.07 7.50
N ALA A 97 6.25 -11.71 8.62
CA ALA A 97 5.65 -10.85 9.62
C ALA A 97 5.16 -9.54 8.97
N ILE A 98 4.01 -9.07 9.42
CA ILE A 98 3.38 -7.85 8.96
C ILE A 98 3.40 -6.86 10.12
N PHE A 99 3.82 -5.64 9.85
CA PHE A 99 3.82 -4.54 10.80
C PHE A 99 3.65 -3.23 10.06
N THR A 100 3.32 -2.17 10.79
CA THR A 100 3.13 -0.83 10.24
C THR A 100 4.45 -0.09 10.27
N ALA A 101 4.95 0.35 9.11
CA ALA A 101 6.04 1.31 9.05
C ALA A 101 5.45 2.70 9.33
N VAL A 102 5.93 3.34 10.40
CA VAL A 102 5.42 4.63 10.88
C VAL A 102 6.39 5.75 10.57
N GLY A 103 7.70 5.51 10.46
CA GLY A 103 8.65 6.58 10.16
C GLY A 103 10.03 6.09 9.76
N ILE A 104 10.91 7.01 9.39
CA ILE A 104 12.34 6.75 9.18
C ILE A 104 13.14 7.76 9.98
N GLU A 105 14.14 7.26 10.70
CA GLU A 105 15.17 8.08 11.36
C GLU A 105 16.47 7.89 10.59
N LYS A 106 16.96 8.95 9.97
CA LYS A 106 18.22 8.94 9.25
C LYS A 106 19.33 9.30 10.22
N GLU A 107 19.99 8.27 10.73
CA GLU A 107 21.33 8.37 11.32
C GLU A 107 22.37 7.89 10.31
N GLU A 108 23.65 8.17 10.57
CA GLU A 108 24.77 7.81 9.69
C GLU A 108 24.68 6.33 9.25
N GLY A 109 24.74 6.09 7.93
CA GLY A 109 24.62 4.75 7.35
C GLY A 109 23.25 4.47 6.70
N LYS A 110 22.70 3.28 6.95
CA LYS A 110 21.46 2.79 6.28
C LYS A 110 20.16 3.27 6.95
N GLY A 111 20.26 3.99 8.08
CA GLY A 111 19.15 4.54 8.84
C GLY A 111 18.31 3.48 9.58
N TRP A 112 17.28 3.97 10.26
CA TRP A 112 16.35 3.18 11.06
C TRP A 112 14.92 3.42 10.60
N VAL A 113 14.09 2.37 10.64
CA VAL A 113 12.67 2.43 10.33
C VAL A 113 11.90 2.27 11.62
N ARG A 114 11.13 3.29 12.00
CA ARG A 114 10.20 3.20 13.13
C ARG A 114 9.00 2.37 12.71
N VAL A 115 8.69 1.34 13.48
CA VAL A 115 7.60 0.39 13.20
C VAL A 115 6.68 0.26 14.39
N ARG A 116 5.43 -0.10 14.12
CA ARG A 116 4.39 -0.41 15.11
C ARG A 116 3.75 -1.74 14.74
N ASP A 117 3.67 -2.67 15.67
CA ASP A 117 3.00 -3.95 15.46
C ASP A 117 1.47 -3.87 15.68
N ASP A 118 0.80 -5.00 15.49
CA ASP A 118 -0.64 -5.16 15.70
C ASP A 118 -1.06 -5.09 17.17
N ALA A 119 -0.15 -5.41 18.09
CA ALA A 119 -0.33 -5.25 19.53
C ALA A 119 -0.10 -3.81 20.01
N GLY A 120 0.32 -2.90 19.13
CA GLY A 120 0.63 -1.51 19.44
C GLY A 120 2.04 -1.29 20.01
N ALA A 121 2.89 -2.32 20.03
CA ALA A 121 4.29 -2.17 20.40
C ALA A 121 5.03 -1.39 19.32
N GLU A 122 5.76 -0.35 19.73
CA GLU A 122 6.58 0.46 18.86
C GLU A 122 8.06 0.15 19.05
N GLY A 123 8.82 0.31 17.98
CA GLY A 123 10.27 0.18 18.03
C GLY A 123 10.91 0.51 16.69
N TYR A 124 12.18 0.15 16.57
CA TYR A 124 13.02 0.51 15.43
C TYR A 124 13.60 -0.74 14.78
N ILE A 125 13.62 -0.77 13.46
CA ILE A 125 14.25 -1.83 12.67
C ILE A 125 15.36 -1.19 11.82
N ARG A 126 16.48 -1.90 11.66
CA ARG A 126 17.58 -1.46 10.79
C ARG A 126 17.12 -1.30 9.34
N GLY A 127 17.55 -0.21 8.70
CA GLY A 127 17.14 0.14 7.33
C GLY A 127 17.61 -0.82 6.22
N ASP A 128 18.41 -1.84 6.56
CA ASP A 128 18.83 -2.90 5.64
C ASP A 128 17.87 -4.10 5.59
N ALA A 129 16.85 -4.12 6.46
CA ALA A 129 15.78 -5.10 6.42
C ALA A 129 15.01 -5.01 5.09
N LYS A 130 14.91 -6.12 4.36
CA LYS A 130 14.12 -6.17 3.13
C LYS A 130 12.64 -6.25 3.49
N ILE A 131 11.92 -5.16 3.23
CA ILE A 131 10.49 -5.04 3.43
C ILE A 131 9.78 -4.78 2.09
N ARG A 132 8.54 -5.25 1.96
CA ARG A 132 7.64 -4.89 0.85
C ARG A 132 6.33 -4.33 1.38
N ILE A 133 5.69 -3.45 0.63
CA ILE A 133 4.34 -2.96 0.97
C ILE A 133 3.39 -4.17 1.00
N TYR A 134 2.74 -4.39 2.14
CA TYR A 134 1.71 -5.39 2.28
C TYR A 134 0.41 -4.83 1.72
N GLN A 135 -0.15 -5.50 0.71
CA GLN A 135 -1.48 -5.21 0.23
C GLN A 135 -2.38 -6.36 0.66
N PRO A 136 -3.31 -6.15 1.61
CA PRO A 136 -4.21 -7.20 2.01
C PRO A 136 -5.03 -7.64 0.79
N ALA A 137 -5.15 -8.95 0.61
CA ALA A 137 -6.08 -9.51 -0.35
C ALA A 137 -7.51 -9.04 -0.01
N THR A 138 -8.18 -8.28 -0.88
CA THR A 138 -9.54 -7.79 -0.60
C THR A 138 -10.59 -8.58 -1.39
N LYS A 139 -11.84 -8.60 -0.89
CA LYS A 139 -12.99 -9.10 -1.67
C LYS A 139 -13.10 -8.41 -3.03
N ALA A 140 -12.82 -7.11 -3.09
CA ALA A 140 -12.83 -6.32 -4.32
C ALA A 140 -11.73 -6.77 -5.31
N SER A 141 -10.52 -7.06 -4.82
CA SER A 141 -9.44 -7.64 -5.62
C SER A 141 -9.82 -9.02 -6.17
N GLY A 142 -10.42 -9.89 -5.35
CA GLY A 142 -10.93 -11.19 -5.78
C GLY A 142 -12.02 -11.08 -6.85
N LYS A 143 -12.99 -10.17 -6.67
CA LYS A 143 -14.02 -9.87 -7.69
C LYS A 143 -13.42 -9.39 -8.99
N LYS A 144 -12.44 -8.48 -8.95
CA LYS A 144 -11.75 -7.99 -10.16
C LYS A 144 -11.09 -9.13 -10.92
N LEU A 145 -10.34 -10.01 -10.24
CA LEU A 145 -9.72 -11.18 -10.87
C LEU A 145 -10.77 -12.11 -11.50
N MET A 146 -11.92 -12.30 -10.86
CA MET A 146 -13.00 -13.09 -11.44
C MET A 146 -13.58 -12.45 -12.71
N ILE A 147 -13.79 -11.13 -12.71
CA ILE A 147 -14.28 -10.38 -13.88
C ILE A 147 -13.28 -10.47 -15.03
N THR A 148 -12.00 -10.20 -14.77
CA THR A 148 -10.94 -10.29 -15.77
C THR A 148 -10.84 -11.70 -16.35
N GLY A 149 -10.92 -12.73 -15.51
CA GLY A 149 -10.95 -14.11 -15.95
C GLY A 149 -12.15 -14.44 -16.86
N GLY A 150 -13.34 -13.94 -16.52
CA GLY A 150 -14.53 -14.06 -17.36
C GLY A 150 -14.39 -13.37 -18.72
N ILE A 151 -13.75 -12.19 -18.77
CA ILE A 151 -13.47 -11.47 -20.02
C ILE A 151 -12.53 -12.29 -20.92
N PHE A 152 -11.46 -12.86 -20.36
CA PHE A 152 -10.52 -13.70 -21.13
C PHE A 152 -11.17 -14.95 -21.70
N ILE A 153 -12.01 -15.63 -20.91
CA ILE A 153 -12.79 -16.77 -21.40
C ILE A 153 -13.76 -16.33 -22.50
N GLY A 154 -14.48 -15.22 -22.30
CA GLY A 154 -15.40 -14.67 -23.28
C GLY A 154 -14.71 -14.35 -24.61
N MET A 155 -13.54 -13.72 -24.58
CA MET A 155 -12.73 -13.48 -25.78
C MET A 155 -12.29 -14.78 -26.46
N GLY A 156 -11.85 -15.78 -25.68
CA GLY A 156 -11.51 -17.10 -26.23
C GLY A 156 -12.69 -17.76 -26.95
N VAL A 157 -13.89 -17.68 -26.38
CA VAL A 157 -15.13 -18.21 -27.00
C VAL A 157 -15.51 -17.44 -28.26
N VAL A 158 -15.38 -16.11 -28.26
CA VAL A 158 -15.65 -15.30 -29.47
C VAL A 158 -14.69 -15.66 -30.60
N ILE A 159 -13.39 -15.80 -30.30
CA ILE A 159 -12.38 -16.22 -31.27
C ILE A 159 -12.68 -17.63 -31.79
N TYR A 160 -13.11 -18.55 -30.92
CA TYR A 160 -13.51 -19.90 -31.31
C TYR A 160 -14.67 -19.89 -32.31
N ILE A 161 -15.75 -19.19 -31.99
CA ILE A 161 -16.91 -19.07 -32.86
C ILE A 161 -16.52 -18.44 -34.20
N PHE A 162 -15.73 -17.35 -34.18
CA PHE A 162 -15.28 -16.68 -35.40
C PHE A 162 -14.38 -17.56 -36.27
N SER A 163 -13.52 -18.38 -35.66
CA SER A 163 -12.65 -19.31 -36.38
C SER A 163 -13.41 -20.44 -37.08
N MET A 164 -14.58 -20.84 -36.58
CA MET A 164 -15.45 -21.81 -37.26
C MET A 164 -16.02 -21.27 -38.57
N PHE A 165 -16.24 -19.95 -38.65
CA PHE A 165 -16.73 -19.30 -39.87
C PHE A 165 -15.63 -19.01 -40.89
N GLN A 166 -14.35 -19.18 -40.55
CA GLN A 166 -13.21 -18.97 -41.43
C GLN A 166 -12.31 -20.22 -41.51
N ALA A 167 -12.50 -21.04 -42.55
CA ALA A 167 -11.82 -22.33 -42.73
C ALA A 167 -10.27 -22.27 -42.79
N GLN A 168 -9.66 -21.10 -43.01
CA GLN A 168 -8.21 -20.93 -43.18
C GLN A 168 -7.48 -20.43 -41.91
N ALA A 169 -8.19 -19.85 -40.93
CA ALA A 169 -7.58 -19.22 -39.73
C ALA A 169 -7.49 -20.15 -38.51
N ALA A 170 -8.00 -21.38 -38.61
CA ALA A 170 -8.21 -22.28 -37.48
C ALA A 170 -6.93 -22.92 -36.91
N ARG A 171 -5.86 -23.07 -37.71
CA ARG A 171 -4.60 -23.70 -37.22
C ARG A 171 -3.78 -22.76 -36.33
N ASP A 172 -3.63 -21.49 -36.71
CA ASP A 172 -2.79 -20.52 -35.97
C ASP A 172 -3.50 -19.89 -34.76
N SER A 173 -4.84 -19.84 -34.75
CA SER A 173 -5.62 -19.24 -33.65
C SER A 173 -5.88 -20.20 -32.47
N SER A 174 -5.67 -21.51 -32.66
CA SER A 174 -5.95 -22.55 -31.66
C SER A 174 -5.11 -22.38 -30.38
N LEU A 175 -3.83 -22.06 -30.50
CA LEU A 175 -2.92 -21.87 -29.37
C LEU A 175 -3.28 -20.61 -28.56
N ILE A 176 -3.63 -19.52 -29.24
CA ILE A 176 -4.05 -18.25 -28.62
C ILE A 176 -5.35 -18.45 -27.83
N MET A 177 -6.30 -19.20 -28.40
CA MET A 177 -7.57 -19.51 -27.75
C MET A 177 -7.37 -20.35 -26.48
N VAL A 178 -6.57 -21.42 -26.56
CA VAL A 178 -6.26 -22.27 -25.39
C VAL A 178 -5.55 -21.44 -24.32
N ALA A 179 -4.63 -20.56 -24.70
CA ALA A 179 -3.95 -19.66 -23.78
C ALA A 179 -4.93 -18.67 -23.10
N LEU A 180 -5.84 -18.04 -23.86
CA LEU A 180 -6.83 -17.10 -23.32
C LEU A 180 -7.79 -17.79 -22.35
N VAL A 181 -8.34 -18.95 -22.71
CA VAL A 181 -9.23 -19.72 -21.85
C VAL A 181 -8.49 -20.22 -20.61
N GLY A 182 -7.27 -20.74 -20.77
CA GLY A 182 -6.44 -21.20 -19.65
C GLY A 182 -6.09 -20.09 -18.66
N LEU A 183 -5.66 -18.92 -19.16
CA LEU A 183 -5.41 -17.75 -18.32
C LEU A 183 -6.67 -17.25 -17.63
N GLY A 184 -7.80 -17.23 -18.35
CA GLY A 184 -9.08 -16.81 -17.79
C GLY A 184 -9.58 -17.72 -16.67
N LEU A 185 -9.47 -19.04 -16.85
CA LEU A 185 -9.80 -20.02 -15.80
C LEU A 185 -8.90 -19.90 -14.58
N MET A 186 -7.59 -19.71 -14.79
CA MET A 186 -6.64 -19.52 -13.69
C MET A 186 -7.02 -18.28 -12.86
N GLN A 187 -7.34 -17.15 -13.52
CA GLN A 187 -7.75 -15.92 -12.84
C GLN A 187 -9.10 -16.07 -12.11
N LEU A 188 -10.06 -16.79 -12.68
CA LEU A 188 -11.33 -17.10 -12.00
C LEU A 188 -11.10 -17.91 -10.71
N ILE A 189 -10.27 -18.95 -10.77
CA ILE A 189 -9.98 -19.80 -9.60
C ILE A 189 -9.28 -18.98 -8.51
N GLN A 190 -8.24 -18.22 -8.88
CA GLN A 190 -7.52 -17.39 -7.93
C GLN A 190 -8.43 -16.32 -7.30
N GLY A 191 -9.23 -15.63 -8.11
CA GLY A 191 -10.20 -14.64 -7.66
C GLY A 191 -11.26 -15.23 -6.73
N PHE A 192 -11.80 -16.41 -7.06
CA PHE A 192 -12.77 -17.13 -6.23
C PHE A 192 -12.19 -17.57 -4.89
N LEU A 193 -10.98 -18.16 -4.90
CA LEU A 193 -10.29 -18.57 -3.67
C LEU A 193 -10.01 -17.36 -2.76
N GLN A 194 -9.57 -16.24 -3.34
CA GLN A 194 -9.34 -14.99 -2.61
C GLN A 194 -10.65 -14.45 -2.02
N TYR A 195 -11.73 -14.42 -2.81
CA TYR A 195 -13.05 -13.96 -2.36
C TYR A 195 -13.58 -14.82 -1.20
N ARG A 196 -13.50 -16.14 -1.33
CA ARG A 196 -13.98 -17.09 -0.32
C ARG A 196 -13.16 -17.06 0.98
N ARG A 197 -11.84 -16.88 0.89
CA ARG A 197 -10.99 -16.74 2.08
C ARG A 197 -11.39 -15.50 2.87
N MET A 198 -11.58 -14.36 2.19
CA MET A 198 -11.95 -13.11 2.86
C MET A 198 -13.40 -13.10 3.36
N SER A 199 -14.34 -13.77 2.69
CA SER A 199 -15.70 -13.90 3.21
C SER A 199 -15.79 -14.75 4.48
N LYS A 200 -14.90 -15.73 4.65
CA LYS A 200 -14.80 -16.53 5.88
C LYS A 200 -14.17 -15.76 7.04
N THR A 201 -13.16 -14.93 6.77
CA THR A 201 -12.51 -14.10 7.80
C THR A 201 -13.47 -13.04 8.37
N GLU A 202 -14.38 -12.51 7.55
CA GLU A 202 -15.37 -11.51 7.99
C GLU A 202 -16.51 -12.13 8.82
N ASN A 203 -16.87 -13.39 8.56
CA ASN A 203 -17.92 -14.12 9.29
C ASN A 203 -17.41 -14.80 10.58
N ASN A 204 -16.11 -14.76 10.84
CA ASN A 204 -15.49 -15.19 12.10
C ASN A 204 -14.42 -14.17 12.47
N PRO A 205 -14.81 -12.98 12.97
CA PRO A 205 -13.85 -12.09 13.59
C PRO A 205 -13.27 -12.82 14.80
N LYS A 206 -11.95 -13.02 14.82
CA LYS A 206 -11.23 -13.40 16.03
C LYS A 206 -11.15 -12.21 16.97
#